data_AF-A0A965FMV1-F1
#
_entry.id   AF-A0A965FMV1-F1
#
_cell.length_a   1.000
_cell.length_b   1.000
_cell.length_c   1.000
_cell.angle_alpha   90.00
_cell.angle_beta   90.00
_cell.angle_gamma   90.00
#
_symmetry.space_group_name_H-M   'P 1'
#
loop_
_entity.id
_entity.type
_entity.pdbx_description
1 polymer ?
#
loop_
_entity_poly.entity_id
_entity_poly.type
_entity_poly.pdbx_seq_one_letter_code
_entity_poly.pdbx_strand_id
1 'polypeptide(L)'
;LEQAVVYDPTRNDLFTSTRGRGAFLNDRRLRVSKRLRMNECLITTGFPFREGDDFTAYLSMMGEVMKRTAGVRRPGAAALDLAYVAAGFSDGFFETGLHPWDMAAGALLVTEAGGLVGNFTGEADYLHQRECLAANPKVYGQMVTLLQPYSKFSGVADKAVAAQAMAELRQDIDSAK
;
A
#
# COMPACT_ATOMS: atom_id res chain seq x y z
N LEU A 1 7.86 16.41 -4.78
CA LEU A 1 7.38 16.47 -3.37
C LEU A 1 8.52 17.01 -2.50
N GLU A 2 8.40 18.24 -1.99
CA GLU A 2 9.43 18.88 -1.14
C GLU A 2 9.09 18.87 0.35
N GLN A 3 7.80 19.02 0.66
CA GLN A 3 7.26 19.15 2.02
C GLN A 3 6.06 18.22 2.17
N ALA A 4 5.88 17.66 3.36
CA ALA A 4 4.73 16.85 3.70
C ALA A 4 4.30 17.09 5.14
N VAL A 5 2.98 17.15 5.33
CA VAL A 5 2.33 17.22 6.64
C VAL A 5 1.12 16.30 6.60
N VAL A 6 0.99 15.42 7.59
CA VAL A 6 -0.24 14.65 7.87
C VAL A 6 -0.51 14.81 9.35
N TYR A 7 -1.73 15.17 9.73
CA TYR A 7 -2.10 15.42 11.12
C TYR A 7 -3.33 14.58 11.49
N ASP A 8 -3.18 13.73 12.50
CA ASP A 8 -4.31 13.03 13.15
C ASP A 8 -4.73 13.85 14.39
N PRO A 9 -5.84 14.61 14.31
CA PRO A 9 -6.30 15.45 15.41
C PRO A 9 -6.83 14.64 16.59
N THR A 10 -7.20 13.37 16.40
CA THR A 10 -7.78 12.54 17.46
C THR A 10 -6.70 12.07 18.45
N ARG A 11 -5.47 11.90 17.95
CA ARG A 11 -4.29 11.49 18.73
C ARG A 11 -3.32 12.63 18.99
N ASN A 12 -3.52 13.78 18.35
CA ASN A 12 -2.55 14.87 18.30
C ASN A 12 -1.19 14.37 17.75
N ASP A 13 -1.25 13.57 16.68
CA ASP A 13 -0.08 13.03 15.99
C ASP A 13 0.20 13.87 14.74
N LEU A 14 1.28 14.64 14.76
CA LEU A 14 1.74 15.47 13.66
C LEU A 14 2.93 14.82 12.96
N PHE A 15 2.68 14.31 11.76
CA PHE A 15 3.69 13.74 10.87
C PHE A 15 4.20 14.82 9.92
N THR A 16 5.51 15.05 9.90
CA THR A 16 6.13 16.06 9.02
C THR A 16 7.35 15.50 8.30
N SER A 17 7.63 16.05 7.13
CA SER A 17 8.85 15.74 6.39
C SER A 17 9.25 16.87 5.46
N THR A 18 10.56 17.09 5.36
CA THR A 18 11.20 17.91 4.34
C THR A 18 12.18 17.04 3.57
N ARG A 19 12.19 17.15 2.24
CA ARG A 19 13.09 16.39 1.38
C ARG A 19 14.55 16.53 1.83
N GLY A 20 15.23 15.38 2.00
CA GLY A 20 16.61 15.27 2.46
C GLY A 20 16.82 15.55 3.94
N ARG A 21 15.75 15.79 4.73
CA ARG A 21 15.83 16.08 6.17
C ARG A 21 15.22 15.00 7.04
N GLY A 22 14.58 13.99 6.45
CA GLY A 22 13.91 12.92 7.19
C GLY A 22 12.45 13.22 7.53
N ALA A 23 11.76 12.19 8.00
CA ALA A 23 10.40 12.24 8.49
C ALA A 23 10.35 12.24 10.03
N PHE A 24 9.32 12.89 10.60
CA PHE A 24 9.14 13.07 12.04
C PHE A 24 7.68 12.83 12.44
N LEU A 25 7.47 12.36 13.67
CA LEU A 25 6.19 12.34 14.39
C LEU A 25 6.38 13.10 15.70
N ASN A 26 5.66 14.20 15.89
CA ASN A 26 5.78 15.02 17.11
C ASN A 26 7.25 15.31 17.47
N ASP A 27 7.99 15.83 16.49
CA ASP A 27 9.43 16.17 16.54
C ASP A 27 10.40 14.99 16.74
N ARG A 28 9.90 13.75 16.80
CA ARG A 28 10.74 12.55 16.88
C ARG A 28 10.95 11.95 15.50
N ARG A 29 12.20 11.69 15.14
CA ARG A 29 12.57 11.10 13.84
C ARG A 29 11.96 9.72 13.66
N LEU A 30 11.38 9.48 12.49
CA LEU A 30 10.79 8.22 12.08
C LEU A 30 11.75 7.34 11.26
N ARG A 31 11.47 6.04 11.31
CA ARG A 31 12.05 5.01 10.44
C ARG A 31 10.98 3.98 10.14
N VAL A 32 10.95 3.51 8.89
CA VAL A 32 10.13 2.36 8.52
C VAL A 32 10.54 1.11 9.31
N SER A 33 9.63 0.14 9.38
CA SER A 33 9.88 -1.14 10.02
C SER A 33 11.10 -1.88 9.47
N LYS A 34 11.74 -2.70 10.32
CA LYS A 34 12.89 -3.55 9.97
C LYS A 34 12.51 -4.97 9.60
N ARG A 35 11.22 -5.31 9.55
CA ARG A 35 10.75 -6.66 9.20
C ARG A 35 11.21 -7.03 7.79
N LEU A 36 11.68 -8.27 7.66
CA LEU A 36 12.28 -8.77 6.43
C LEU A 36 11.33 -9.69 5.65
N ARG A 37 10.40 -10.36 6.35
CA ARG A 37 9.57 -11.42 5.79
C ARG A 37 8.11 -11.01 5.84
N MET A 38 7.41 -11.17 4.71
CA MET A 38 6.02 -10.75 4.58
C MET A 38 5.09 -11.43 5.60
N ASN A 39 5.37 -12.69 5.97
CA ASN A 39 4.56 -13.47 6.93
C ASN A 39 4.59 -12.93 8.38
N GLU A 40 5.51 -12.02 8.69
CA GLU A 40 5.58 -11.34 9.99
C GLU A 40 4.98 -9.93 9.95
N CYS A 41 4.56 -9.49 8.76
CA CYS A 41 4.19 -8.11 8.49
C CYS A 41 2.71 -7.83 8.67
N LEU A 42 2.41 -6.63 9.14
CA LEU A 42 1.08 -6.03 9.15
C LEU A 42 0.93 -5.09 7.96
N ILE A 43 0.01 -5.40 7.04
CA ILE A 43 -0.20 -4.61 5.82
C ILE A 43 -1.50 -3.82 5.92
N THR A 44 -1.48 -2.53 5.56
CA THR A 44 -2.67 -1.71 5.44
C THR A 44 -3.18 -1.66 4.00
N THR A 45 -4.50 -1.49 3.83
CA THR A 45 -5.13 -1.36 2.52
C THR A 45 -6.43 -0.54 2.63
N GLY A 46 -6.93 -0.06 1.49
CA GLY A 46 -8.27 0.51 1.36
C GLY A 46 -9.15 -0.35 0.47
N PHE A 47 -10.46 -0.30 0.73
CA PHE A 47 -11.45 -1.04 -0.05
C PHE A 47 -11.94 -0.21 -1.22
N PRO A 48 -12.16 -0.83 -2.40
CA PRO A 48 -12.96 -0.21 -3.43
C PRO A 48 -14.38 0.03 -2.90
N PHE A 49 -14.95 1.18 -3.23
CA PHE A 49 -16.30 1.57 -2.82
C PHE A 49 -17.00 2.45 -3.86
N ARG A 50 -16.33 2.76 -4.97
CA ARG A 50 -16.86 3.62 -6.02
C ARG A 50 -17.56 2.77 -7.08
N GLU A 51 -18.53 3.37 -7.76
CA GLU A 51 -19.18 2.70 -8.89
C GLU A 51 -18.16 2.38 -9.99
N GLY A 52 -18.21 1.15 -10.50
CA GLY A 52 -17.28 0.66 -11.52
C GLY A 52 -15.98 0.04 -10.99
N ASP A 53 -15.79 -0.03 -9.67
CA ASP A 53 -14.65 -0.73 -9.09
C ASP A 53 -14.75 -2.27 -9.32
N ASP A 54 -13.61 -2.90 -9.61
CA ASP A 54 -13.52 -4.36 -9.77
C ASP A 54 -13.31 -5.05 -8.42
N PHE A 55 -14.42 -5.37 -7.77
CA PHE A 55 -14.44 -6.08 -6.48
C PHE A 55 -13.82 -7.49 -6.59
N THR A 56 -13.98 -8.19 -7.71
CA THR A 56 -13.42 -9.55 -7.86
C THR A 56 -11.89 -9.50 -7.90
N ALA A 57 -11.32 -8.57 -8.67
CA ALA A 57 -9.88 -8.36 -8.71
C ALA A 57 -9.35 -7.97 -7.33
N TYR A 58 -10.02 -7.03 -6.64
CA TYR A 58 -9.62 -6.59 -5.31
C TYR A 58 -9.65 -7.71 -4.27
N LEU A 59 -10.73 -8.49 -4.20
CA LEU A 59 -10.85 -9.58 -3.23
C LEU A 59 -9.83 -10.69 -3.49
N SER A 60 -9.54 -10.99 -4.76
CA SER A 60 -8.51 -11.95 -5.14
C SER A 60 -7.12 -11.46 -4.69
N MET A 61 -6.79 -10.21 -4.99
CA MET A 61 -5.54 -9.56 -4.58
C MET A 61 -5.39 -9.54 -3.05
N MET A 62 -6.44 -9.11 -2.33
CA MET A 62 -6.44 -9.07 -0.87
C MET A 62 -6.30 -10.47 -0.28
N GLY A 63 -6.97 -11.48 -0.84
CA GLY A 63 -6.83 -12.87 -0.43
C GLY A 63 -5.39 -13.37 -0.54
N GLU A 64 -4.70 -13.05 -1.63
CA GLU A 64 -3.29 -13.41 -1.81
C GLU A 64 -2.36 -12.72 -0.80
N VAL A 65 -2.62 -11.45 -0.44
CA VAL A 65 -1.89 -10.74 0.61
C VAL A 65 -2.16 -11.34 1.99
N MET A 66 -3.42 -11.64 2.32
CA MET A 66 -3.82 -12.20 3.60
C MET A 66 -3.16 -13.55 3.89
N LYS A 67 -3.02 -14.41 2.87
CA LYS A 67 -2.35 -15.72 3.00
C LYS A 67 -0.84 -15.61 3.31
N ARG A 68 -0.22 -14.46 3.03
CA ARG A 68 1.24 -14.26 3.10
C ARG A 68 1.69 -13.28 4.18
N THR A 69 0.76 -12.74 4.96
CA THR A 69 1.01 -11.71 5.98
C THR A 69 0.54 -12.13 7.36
N ALA A 70 1.06 -11.47 8.41
CA ALA A 70 0.55 -11.69 9.78
C ALA A 70 -0.86 -11.11 9.95
N GLY A 71 -1.22 -10.13 9.11
CA GLY A 71 -2.58 -9.64 9.01
C GLY A 71 -2.69 -8.42 8.11
N VAL A 72 -3.93 -8.15 7.71
CA VAL A 72 -4.31 -6.95 6.96
C VAL A 72 -5.12 -6.01 7.86
N ARG A 73 -4.96 -4.70 7.69
CA ARG A 73 -5.72 -3.65 8.41
C ARG A 73 -6.32 -2.66 7.43
N ARG A 74 -7.45 -2.07 7.83
CA ARG A 74 -8.14 -1.00 7.09
C ARG A 74 -8.44 0.18 8.05
N PRO A 75 -7.44 1.01 8.40
CA PRO A 75 -7.61 2.17 9.29
C PRO A 75 -8.49 3.28 8.67
N GLY A 76 -8.43 3.45 7.35
CA GLY A 76 -9.47 4.15 6.59
C GLY A 76 -9.13 5.52 6.03
N ALA A 77 -7.86 5.94 6.11
CA ALA A 77 -7.38 7.14 5.43
C ALA A 77 -5.98 6.88 4.86
N ALA A 78 -5.86 6.85 3.53
CA ALA A 78 -4.62 6.53 2.83
C ALA A 78 -3.42 7.39 3.27
N ALA A 79 -3.66 8.69 3.53
CA ALA A 79 -2.61 9.58 4.03
C ALA A 79 -2.07 9.14 5.41
N LEU A 80 -2.94 8.67 6.31
CA LEU A 80 -2.55 8.13 7.62
C LEU A 80 -1.93 6.74 7.47
N ASP A 81 -2.44 5.91 6.56
CA ASP A 81 -1.86 4.59 6.30
C ASP A 81 -0.40 4.69 5.83
N LEU A 82 -0.11 5.62 4.93
CA LEU A 82 1.26 5.92 4.51
C LEU A 82 2.11 6.52 5.64
N ALA A 83 1.54 7.41 6.47
CA ALA A 83 2.23 7.93 7.64
C ALA A 83 2.58 6.83 8.66
N TYR A 84 1.71 5.83 8.82
CA TYR A 84 1.93 4.66 9.67
C TYR A 84 2.98 3.72 9.10
N VAL A 85 3.08 3.57 7.77
CA VAL A 85 4.21 2.88 7.14
C VAL A 85 5.50 3.63 7.44
N ALA A 86 5.52 4.96 7.29
CA ALA A 86 6.69 5.79 7.60
C ALA A 86 7.13 5.67 9.07
N ALA A 87 6.17 5.54 9.99
CA ALA A 87 6.43 5.33 11.42
C ALA A 87 6.75 3.88 11.80
N GLY A 88 6.61 2.92 10.88
CA GLY A 88 6.80 1.49 11.15
C GLY A 88 5.70 0.85 11.99
N PHE A 89 4.53 1.50 12.11
CA PHE A 89 3.33 0.92 12.74
C PHE A 89 2.69 -0.13 11.85
N SER A 90 2.69 0.10 10.54
CA SER A 90 2.46 -0.90 9.51
C SER A 90 3.75 -1.15 8.72
N ASP A 91 3.85 -2.33 8.13
CA ASP A 91 5.04 -2.76 7.38
C ASP A 91 4.92 -2.49 5.87
N GLY A 92 3.69 -2.29 5.40
CA GLY A 92 3.40 -1.88 4.04
C GLY A 92 1.95 -1.46 3.86
N PHE A 93 1.67 -0.87 2.70
CA PHE A 93 0.38 -0.34 2.28
C PHE A 93 0.17 -0.64 0.80
N PHE A 94 -1.03 -1.03 0.40
CA PHE A 94 -1.43 -1.12 -1.00
C PHE A 94 -2.88 -0.68 -1.22
N GLU A 95 -3.12 0.14 -2.24
CA GLU A 95 -4.48 0.59 -2.61
C GLU A 95 -4.53 1.04 -4.07
N THR A 96 -5.71 0.90 -4.68
CA THR A 96 -6.00 1.39 -6.04
C THR A 96 -7.04 2.50 -6.00
N GLY A 97 -7.12 3.32 -7.06
CA GLY A 97 -8.12 4.38 -7.19
C GLY A 97 -7.82 5.65 -6.39
N LEU A 98 -6.65 5.77 -5.77
CA LEU A 98 -6.23 6.96 -5.03
C LEU A 98 -6.02 8.18 -5.94
N HIS A 99 -6.20 9.36 -5.38
CA HIS A 99 -5.84 10.61 -6.03
C HIS A 99 -4.48 11.13 -5.54
N PRO A 100 -3.80 12.02 -6.28
CA PRO A 100 -2.50 12.56 -5.88
C PRO A 100 -2.47 13.14 -4.46
N TRP A 101 -3.55 13.79 -4.02
CA TRP A 101 -3.65 14.37 -2.67
C TRP A 101 -3.74 13.33 -1.55
N ASP A 102 -4.25 12.13 -1.82
CA ASP A 102 -4.31 11.04 -0.85
C ASP A 102 -2.90 10.47 -0.56
N MET A 103 -2.00 10.58 -1.53
CA MET A 103 -0.69 9.93 -1.52
C MET A 103 0.48 10.90 -1.29
N ALA A 104 0.41 12.12 -1.79
CA ALA A 104 1.57 13.02 -1.92
C ALA A 104 2.32 13.25 -0.60
N ALA A 105 1.61 13.59 0.48
CA ALA A 105 2.25 13.82 1.77
C ALA A 105 2.82 12.51 2.36
N GLY A 106 2.01 11.44 2.35
CA GLY A 106 2.41 10.12 2.83
C GLY A 106 3.63 9.55 2.10
N ALA A 107 3.70 9.73 0.78
CA ALA A 107 4.79 9.19 -0.02
C ALA A 107 6.14 9.83 0.31
N LEU A 108 6.17 11.15 0.57
CA LEU A 108 7.39 11.81 1.02
C LEU A 108 7.77 11.37 2.45
N LEU A 109 6.79 11.21 3.34
CA LEU A 109 7.02 10.67 4.69
C LEU A 109 7.69 9.29 4.63
N VAL A 110 7.14 8.37 3.83
CA VAL A 110 7.68 7.01 3.66
C VAL A 110 9.12 7.05 3.12
N THR A 111 9.34 7.82 2.06
CA THR A 111 10.67 7.93 1.42
C THR A 111 11.72 8.46 2.40
N GLU A 112 11.40 9.52 3.14
CA GLU A 112 12.31 10.17 4.09
C GLU A 112 12.50 9.36 5.39
N ALA A 113 11.57 8.45 5.69
CA ALA A 113 11.72 7.43 6.73
C ALA A 113 12.58 6.23 6.29
N GLY A 114 12.98 6.15 5.02
CA GLY A 114 13.79 5.06 4.45
C GLY A 114 12.98 3.91 3.83
N GLY A 115 11.70 4.13 3.55
CA GLY A 115 10.86 3.22 2.79
C GLY A 115 10.90 3.48 1.29
N LEU A 116 10.16 2.67 0.54
CA LEU A 116 9.96 2.80 -0.90
C LEU A 116 8.48 2.99 -1.21
N VAL A 117 8.19 3.74 -2.26
CA VAL A 117 6.84 4.00 -2.78
C VAL A 117 6.85 3.84 -4.29
N GLY A 118 5.84 3.17 -4.84
CA GLY A 118 5.62 3.04 -6.28
C GLY A 118 4.21 2.53 -6.57
N ASN A 119 3.94 2.17 -7.81
CA ASN A 119 2.71 1.46 -8.18
C ASN A 119 2.87 -0.05 -7.90
N PHE A 120 1.93 -0.87 -8.38
CA PHE A 120 2.01 -2.32 -8.20
C PHE A 120 3.07 -3.01 -9.05
N THR A 121 3.61 -2.35 -10.08
CA THR A 121 4.76 -2.83 -10.87
C THR A 121 6.11 -2.33 -10.35
N GLY A 122 6.12 -1.48 -9.31
CA GLY A 122 7.32 -0.86 -8.74
C GLY A 122 7.76 0.44 -9.44
N GLU A 123 6.98 0.96 -10.38
CA GLU A 123 7.26 2.21 -11.08
C GLU A 123 6.95 3.46 -10.23
N ALA A 124 7.67 4.54 -10.52
CA ALA A 124 7.59 5.80 -9.77
C ALA A 124 6.38 6.68 -10.13
N ASP A 125 5.59 6.33 -11.15
CA ASP A 125 4.45 7.14 -11.63
C ASP A 125 3.13 6.88 -10.86
N TYR A 126 3.23 6.40 -9.63
CA TYR A 126 2.11 6.02 -8.77
C TYR A 126 1.09 7.14 -8.52
N LEU A 127 1.54 8.39 -8.49
CA LEU A 127 0.67 9.56 -8.28
C LEU A 127 -0.35 9.73 -9.41
N HIS A 128 0.03 9.43 -10.65
CA HIS A 128 -0.82 9.60 -11.83
C HIS A 128 -1.52 8.31 -12.23
N GLN A 129 -0.91 7.17 -11.92
CA GLN A 129 -1.44 5.83 -12.21
C GLN A 129 -2.53 5.36 -11.25
N ARG A 130 -2.70 6.05 -10.10
CA ARG A 130 -3.75 5.75 -9.10
C ARG A 130 -3.63 4.35 -8.49
N GLU A 131 -2.42 3.81 -8.45
CA GLU A 131 -2.06 2.59 -7.74
C GLU A 131 -0.90 2.96 -6.83
N CYS A 132 -1.02 2.66 -5.54
CA CYS A 132 -0.01 2.99 -4.56
C CYS A 132 0.39 1.75 -3.79
N LEU A 133 1.68 1.52 -3.75
CA LEU A 133 2.37 0.53 -2.94
C LEU A 133 3.46 1.25 -2.15
N ALA A 134 3.48 1.06 -0.84
CA ALA A 134 4.52 1.60 0.02
C ALA A 134 4.94 0.56 1.06
N ALA A 135 6.24 0.41 1.32
CA ALA A 135 6.75 -0.53 2.33
C ALA A 135 8.21 -0.23 2.68
N ASN A 136 8.75 -0.96 3.66
CA ASN A 136 10.21 -1.01 3.83
C ASN A 136 10.88 -1.72 2.63
N PRO A 137 12.17 -1.50 2.35
CA PRO A 137 12.81 -2.01 1.12
C PRO A 137 12.76 -3.53 0.93
N LYS A 138 12.76 -4.31 2.02
CA LYS A 138 12.78 -5.77 1.96
C LYS A 138 11.40 -6.35 1.69
N VAL A 139 10.36 -5.74 2.28
CA VAL A 139 8.96 -6.12 2.06
C VAL A 139 8.45 -5.57 0.74
N TYR A 140 8.91 -4.40 0.30
CA TYR A 140 8.49 -3.75 -0.94
C TYR A 140 8.65 -4.66 -2.16
N GLY A 141 9.83 -5.28 -2.35
CA GLY A 141 10.04 -6.19 -3.49
C GLY A 141 9.15 -7.46 -3.45
N GLN A 142 8.85 -7.96 -2.24
CA GLN A 142 7.89 -9.08 -2.07
C GLN A 142 6.48 -8.65 -2.46
N MET A 143 6.07 -7.43 -2.07
CA MET A 143 4.75 -6.91 -2.42
C MET A 143 4.63 -6.59 -3.91
N VAL A 144 5.65 -6.02 -4.56
CA VAL A 144 5.65 -5.82 -6.03
C VAL A 144 5.43 -7.15 -6.74
N THR A 145 6.20 -8.19 -6.39
CA THR A 145 6.06 -9.53 -6.97
C THR A 145 4.64 -10.08 -6.82
N LEU A 146 4.01 -9.83 -5.66
CA LEU A 146 2.68 -10.33 -5.36
C LEU A 146 1.56 -9.54 -6.05
N LEU A 147 1.72 -8.22 -6.17
CA LEU A 147 0.66 -7.31 -6.61
C LEU A 147 0.74 -6.98 -8.10
N GLN A 148 1.91 -7.12 -8.74
CA GLN A 148 2.12 -6.85 -10.16
C GLN A 148 1.04 -7.50 -11.04
N PRO A 149 0.64 -8.78 -10.89
CA PRO A 149 -0.44 -9.37 -11.69
C PRO A 149 -1.76 -8.57 -11.71
N TYR A 150 -2.05 -7.84 -10.64
CA TYR A 150 -3.29 -7.06 -10.46
C TYR A 150 -3.18 -5.61 -10.94
N SER A 151 -2.00 -5.15 -11.38
CA SER A 151 -1.82 -3.79 -11.90
C SER A 151 -2.47 -3.63 -13.28
N LYS A 152 -3.06 -2.46 -13.51
CA LYS A 152 -3.52 -2.03 -14.84
C LYS A 152 -2.36 -1.93 -15.84
N PHE A 153 -1.15 -1.66 -15.35
CA PHE A 153 0.05 -1.41 -16.16
C PHE A 153 0.88 -2.66 -16.44
N SER A 154 0.45 -3.82 -15.91
CA SER A 154 1.17 -5.08 -16.11
C SER A 154 1.04 -5.65 -17.52
N GLY A 155 2.07 -6.42 -17.89
CA GLY A 155 2.12 -7.18 -19.13
C GLY A 155 1.08 -8.30 -19.18
N VAL A 156 0.84 -8.82 -20.38
CA VAL A 156 -0.19 -9.84 -20.63
C VAL A 156 0.06 -11.13 -19.85
N ALA A 157 1.32 -11.56 -19.74
CA ALA A 157 1.70 -12.77 -19.00
C ALA A 157 1.37 -12.67 -17.50
N ASP A 158 1.66 -11.53 -16.88
CA ASP A 158 1.38 -11.31 -15.46
C ASP A 158 -0.13 -11.26 -15.19
N LYS A 159 -0.90 -10.63 -16.09
CA LYS A 159 -2.36 -10.54 -15.98
C LYS A 159 -3.05 -11.91 -16.06
N ALA A 160 -2.44 -12.89 -16.72
CA ALA A 160 -2.97 -14.25 -16.75
C ALA A 160 -3.01 -14.89 -15.34
N VAL A 161 -2.03 -14.56 -14.48
CA VAL A 161 -2.00 -15.03 -13.08
C VAL A 161 -3.18 -14.45 -12.29
N ALA A 162 -3.43 -13.14 -12.41
CA ALA A 162 -4.59 -12.52 -11.76
C ALA A 162 -5.91 -13.07 -12.30
N ALA A 163 -6.01 -13.31 -13.61
CA ALA A 163 -7.20 -13.89 -14.24
C ALA A 163 -7.53 -15.28 -13.69
N GLN A 164 -6.51 -16.12 -13.47
CA GLN A 164 -6.68 -17.43 -12.84
C GLN A 164 -7.19 -17.30 -11.40
N ALA A 165 -6.57 -16.45 -10.58
CA ALA A 165 -7.00 -16.23 -9.19
C ALA A 165 -8.44 -15.71 -9.10
N MET A 166 -8.85 -14.83 -10.01
CA MET A 166 -10.23 -14.34 -10.09
C MET A 166 -11.22 -15.43 -10.52
N ALA A 167 -10.82 -16.34 -11.40
CA ALA A 167 -11.65 -17.48 -11.81
C ALA A 167 -11.86 -18.47 -10.65
N GLU A 168 -10.79 -18.78 -9.90
CA GLU A 168 -10.85 -19.62 -8.69
C GLU A 168 -11.80 -19.01 -7.64
N LEU A 169 -11.66 -17.71 -7.34
CA LEU A 169 -12.55 -17.03 -6.40
C LEU A 169 -14.03 -17.07 -6.84
N ARG A 170 -14.31 -16.93 -8.14
CA ARG A 170 -15.69 -17.02 -8.66
C ARG A 170 -16.27 -18.41 -8.48
N GLN A 171 -15.48 -19.45 -8.74
CA GLN A 171 -15.89 -20.85 -8.52
C GLN A 171 -16.20 -21.11 -7.05
N ASP A 172 -15.35 -20.63 -6.13
CA ASP A 172 -15.55 -20.79 -4.69
C ASP A 172 -16.86 -20.11 -4.24
N ILE A 173 -17.09 -18.86 -4.68
CA ILE A 173 -18.32 -18.11 -4.34
C ILE A 173 -19.58 -18.83 -4.86
N ASP A 174 -19.54 -19.37 -6.07
CA ASP A 174 -20.70 -20.05 -6.65
C ASP A 174 -20.93 -21.44 -6.04
N SER A 175 -19.88 -22.13 -5.59
CA SER A 175 -19.99 -23.40 -4.87
C SER A 175 -20.53 -23.27 -3.43
N ALA A 176 -20.45 -22.07 -2.87
CA ALA A 176 -20.92 -21.76 -1.51
C ALA A 176 -22.41 -21.34 -1.44
N LYS A 177 -23.09 -21.22 -2.59
CA LYS A 177 -24.52 -20.94 -2.70
C LYS A 177 -25.32 -22.23 -2.83
#